data_AF-A0A1B1I0Z9-F1
#
_entry.id   AF-A0A1B1I0Z9-F1
#
_cell.length_a   1.000
_cell.length_b   1.000
_cell.length_c   1.000
_cell.angle_alpha   90.00
_cell.angle_beta   90.00
_cell.angle_gamma   90.00
#
_symmetry.space_group_name_H-M   'P 1'
#
loop_
_entity.id
_entity.type
_entity.pdbx_description
1 polymer ?
#
loop_
_entity_poly.entity_id
_entity_poly.type
_entity_poly.pdbx_seq_one_letter_code
_entity_poly.pdbx_strand_id
1 'polypeptide(L)'
;MLQVLSRPYVNRASRACQGLMNIRHGEIMTYQTLARIFKKEIPYDKTKHLGYLLGFFDECYISLIKDFMREQDISKEQIVDIFQLLPEQGETYDFRRALNHGEF
;
A
#
# COMPACT_ATOMS: atom_id res chain seq x y z
N MET A 1 35.00 17.94 1.76
CA MET A 1 34.38 16.88 2.58
C MET A 1 32.87 17.11 2.52
N LEU A 2 32.16 16.34 1.68
CA LEU A 2 30.72 16.50 1.43
C LEU A 2 29.92 16.11 2.68
N GLN A 3 29.58 17.08 3.51
CA GLN A 3 28.51 16.93 4.52
C GLN A 3 27.15 17.10 3.84
N VAL A 4 26.80 16.19 2.93
CA VAL A 4 25.36 15.91 2.71
C VAL A 4 25.00 14.90 3.77
N LEU A 5 24.78 15.40 4.99
CA LEU A 5 24.08 14.65 6.03
C LEU A 5 22.68 14.37 5.46
N SER A 6 22.54 13.23 4.80
CA SER A 6 21.28 12.72 4.28
C SER A 6 20.33 12.65 5.46
N ARG A 7 19.42 13.62 5.56
CA ARG A 7 18.26 13.50 6.44
C ARG A 7 17.68 12.10 6.20
N PRO A 8 17.36 11.32 7.25
CA PRO A 8 16.72 10.04 7.06
C PRO A 8 15.54 10.26 6.13
N TYR A 9 15.50 9.52 5.01
CA TYR A 9 14.40 9.61 4.07
C TYR A 9 13.12 9.18 4.79
N VAL A 10 12.36 10.17 5.27
CA VAL A 10 11.08 9.93 5.93
C VAL A 10 10.10 9.38 4.90
N ASN A 11 9.30 8.39 5.28
CA ASN A 11 8.31 7.74 4.45
C ASN A 11 8.90 7.01 3.23
N ARG A 12 10.03 6.30 3.42
CA ARG A 12 10.70 5.56 2.34
C ARG A 12 9.80 4.44 1.83
N ALA A 13 9.23 3.62 2.72
CA ALA A 13 8.35 2.53 2.32
C ALA A 13 7.11 3.08 1.62
N SER A 14 6.54 4.17 2.14
CA SER A 14 5.37 4.83 1.56
C SER A 14 5.61 5.37 0.16
N ARG A 15 6.78 5.99 -0.08
CA ARG A 15 7.17 6.43 -1.43
C ARG A 15 7.40 5.25 -2.38
N ALA A 16 7.96 4.14 -1.89
CA ALA A 16 8.13 2.93 -2.69
C ALA A 16 6.78 2.31 -3.05
N CYS A 17 5.87 2.15 -2.08
CA CYS A 17 4.49 1.72 -2.32
C CYS A 17 3.78 2.62 -3.34
N GLN A 18 3.97 3.95 -3.25
CA GLN A 18 3.44 4.87 -4.25
C GLN A 18 3.98 4.56 -5.64
N GLY A 19 5.29 4.39 -5.80
CA GLY A 19 5.87 4.06 -7.12
C GLY A 19 5.27 2.78 -7.70
N LEU A 20 5.22 1.72 -6.88
CA LEU A 20 4.76 0.39 -7.29
C LEU A 20 3.27 0.38 -7.65
N MET A 21 2.41 0.92 -6.78
CA MET A 21 0.96 0.91 -7.01
C MET A 21 0.51 1.75 -8.22
N ASN A 22 1.35 2.72 -8.64
CA ASN A 22 1.06 3.62 -9.75
C ASN A 22 1.70 3.15 -11.08
N ILE A 23 2.44 2.03 -11.13
CA ILE A 23 3.27 1.65 -12.29
C ILE A 23 2.47 1.50 -13.60
N ARG A 24 1.17 1.21 -13.52
CA ARG A 24 0.26 1.01 -14.66
C ARG A 24 -0.73 2.16 -14.86
N HIS A 25 -0.57 3.27 -14.15
CA HIS A 25 -1.51 4.39 -14.14
C HIS A 25 -0.91 5.64 -14.77
N GLY A 26 -1.72 6.36 -15.55
CA GLY A 26 -1.34 7.66 -16.13
C GLY A 26 -1.41 8.82 -15.13
N GLU A 27 -2.26 8.68 -14.11
CA GLU A 27 -2.36 9.61 -12.98
C GLU A 27 -1.71 9.01 -11.74
N ILE A 28 -1.27 9.87 -10.82
CA ILE A 28 -0.61 9.45 -9.58
C ILE A 28 -1.59 9.58 -8.41
N MET A 29 -1.95 8.45 -7.80
CA MET A 29 -2.50 8.42 -6.45
C MET A 29 -1.35 8.52 -5.44
N THR A 30 -1.43 9.45 -4.48
CA THR A 30 -0.38 9.62 -3.48
C THR A 30 -0.47 8.57 -2.38
N TYR A 31 0.65 8.27 -1.72
CA TYR A 31 0.64 7.37 -0.55
C TYR A 31 -0.20 7.93 0.60
N GLN A 32 -0.34 9.26 0.72
CA GLN A 32 -1.22 9.87 1.71
C GLN A 32 -2.68 9.55 1.42
N THR A 33 -3.12 9.62 0.16
CA THR A 33 -4.47 9.20 -0.23
C THR A 33 -4.69 7.72 0.07
N LEU A 34 -3.71 6.86 -0.26
CA LEU A 34 -3.76 5.44 0.08
C LEU A 34 -3.91 5.21 1.59
N ALA A 35 -3.10 5.88 2.40
CA ALA A 35 -3.16 5.78 3.86
C ALA A 35 -4.53 6.21 4.41
N ARG A 36 -5.10 7.30 3.88
CA ARG A 36 -6.43 7.77 4.26
C ARG A 36 -7.55 6.79 3.89
N ILE A 37 -7.41 6.04 2.79
CA ILE A 37 -8.35 4.97 2.42
C ILE A 37 -8.27 3.84 3.46
N PHE A 38 -7.07 3.36 3.78
CA PHE A 38 -6.89 2.30 4.79
C PHE A 38 -7.39 2.71 6.17
N LYS A 39 -7.14 3.97 6.57
CA LYS A 39 -7.66 4.53 7.82
C LYS A 39 -9.16 4.84 7.80
N LYS A 40 -9.85 4.62 6.67
CA LYS A 40 -11.26 4.96 6.45
C LYS A 40 -11.59 6.44 6.67
N GLU A 41 -10.59 7.32 6.53
CA GLU A 41 -10.76 8.78 6.57
C GLU A 41 -11.36 9.31 5.27
N ILE A 42 -11.15 8.59 4.17
CA ILE A 42 -11.90 8.77 2.93
C ILE A 42 -12.46 7.42 2.48
N PRO A 43 -13.65 7.39 1.85
CA PRO A 43 -14.24 6.16 1.39
C PRO A 43 -13.44 5.55 0.23
N TYR A 44 -13.37 4.22 0.20
CA TYR A 44 -12.97 3.49 -0.99
C TYR A 44 -14.00 3.71 -2.11
N ASP A 45 -13.54 4.16 -3.27
CA ASP A 45 -14.31 4.32 -4.49
C ASP A 45 -13.76 3.33 -5.53
N LYS A 46 -14.59 2.38 -5.96
CA LYS A 46 -14.16 1.32 -6.88
C LYS A 46 -13.67 1.86 -8.22
N THR A 47 -14.32 2.87 -8.78
CA THR A 47 -13.96 3.43 -10.08
C THR A 47 -12.63 4.17 -10.01
N LYS A 48 -12.34 4.83 -8.89
CA LYS A 48 -11.12 5.64 -8.74
C LYS A 48 -9.93 4.87 -8.18
N HIS A 49 -10.15 3.95 -7.24
CA HIS A 49 -9.08 3.42 -6.39
C HIS A 49 -8.72 1.96 -6.69
N LEU A 50 -9.60 1.20 -7.36
CA LEU A 50 -9.44 -0.25 -7.52
C LEU A 50 -8.08 -0.61 -8.14
N GLY A 51 -7.73 -0.03 -9.29
CA GLY A 51 -6.49 -0.38 -9.97
C GLY A 51 -5.23 -0.04 -9.17
N TYR A 52 -5.26 1.02 -8.34
CA TYR A 52 -4.14 1.35 -7.46
C TYR A 52 -4.05 0.39 -6.28
N LEU A 53 -5.18 0.01 -5.67
CA LEU A 53 -5.20 -0.95 -4.56
C LEU A 53 -4.76 -2.35 -5.02
N LEU A 54 -5.17 -2.78 -6.21
CA LEU A 54 -4.67 -4.02 -6.81
C LEU A 54 -3.15 -3.94 -7.03
N GLY A 55 -2.66 -2.86 -7.64
CA GLY A 55 -1.21 -2.67 -7.79
C GLY A 55 -0.45 -2.61 -6.47
N PHE A 56 -1.07 -2.08 -5.41
CA PHE A 56 -0.47 -2.11 -4.07
C PHE A 56 -0.30 -3.54 -3.56
N PHE A 57 -1.35 -4.38 -3.64
CA PHE A 57 -1.29 -5.75 -3.11
C PHE A 57 -0.52 -6.74 -3.98
N ASP A 58 -0.38 -6.46 -5.27
CA ASP A 58 0.38 -7.27 -6.23
C ASP A 58 1.87 -6.94 -6.19
N GLU A 59 2.20 -5.65 -6.25
CA GLU A 59 3.59 -5.21 -6.47
C GLU A 59 4.34 -4.91 -5.16
N CYS A 60 3.65 -4.62 -4.05
CA CYS A 60 4.30 -4.41 -2.75
C CYS A 60 4.46 -5.72 -1.99
N TYR A 61 5.71 -6.18 -1.86
CA TYR A 61 6.02 -7.36 -1.06
C TYR A 61 5.65 -7.17 0.43
N ILE A 62 5.36 -8.28 1.13
CA ILE A 62 4.78 -8.28 2.49
C ILE A 62 5.57 -7.43 3.50
N SER A 63 6.90 -7.50 3.52
CA SER A 63 7.69 -6.68 4.43
C SER A 63 7.64 -5.19 4.09
N LEU A 64 7.48 -4.80 2.83
CA LEU A 64 7.27 -3.41 2.43
C LEU A 64 5.92 -2.89 2.93
N ILE A 65 4.86 -3.71 2.82
CA ILE A 65 3.54 -3.36 3.36
C ILE A 65 3.63 -3.15 4.88
N LYS A 66 4.34 -4.02 5.61
CA LYS A 66 4.55 -3.87 7.07
C LYS A 66 5.33 -2.60 7.43
N ASP A 67 6.32 -2.23 6.63
CA ASP A 67 7.05 -0.98 6.85
C ASP A 67 6.20 0.26 6.50
N PHE A 68 5.39 0.20 5.43
CA PHE A 68 4.39 1.24 5.12
C PHE A 68 3.39 1.43 6.26
N MET A 69 2.88 0.33 6.82
CA MET A 69 1.99 0.35 7.98
C MET A 69 2.62 1.06 9.18
N ARG A 70 3.90 0.77 9.47
CA ARG A 70 4.63 1.42 10.55
C ARG A 70 4.84 2.91 10.31
N GLU A 71 5.19 3.30 9.08
CA GLU A 71 5.40 4.70 8.72
C GLU A 71 4.10 5.52 8.78
N GLN A 72 2.97 4.92 8.42
CA GLN A 72 1.69 5.61 8.34
C GLN A 72 0.80 5.39 9.57
N ASP A 73 1.24 4.64 10.59
CA ASP A 73 0.43 4.27 11.75
C ASP A 73 -0.90 3.60 11.32
N ILE A 74 -0.78 2.51 10.56
CA ILE A 74 -1.90 1.71 10.06
C ILE A 74 -1.85 0.33 10.71
N SER A 75 -2.97 -0.10 11.27
CA SER A 75 -3.17 -1.43 11.84
C SER A 75 -3.34 -2.50 10.77
N LYS A 76 -3.12 -3.78 11.14
CA LYS A 76 -3.35 -4.91 10.25
C LYS A 76 -4.81 -4.97 9.79
N GLU A 77 -5.72 -4.73 10.71
CA GLU A 77 -7.17 -4.75 10.49
C GLU A 77 -7.58 -3.72 9.43
N GLN A 78 -7.00 -2.52 9.46
CA GLN A 78 -7.26 -1.49 8.44
C GLN A 78 -6.84 -1.90 7.03
N ILE A 79 -5.73 -2.64 6.87
CA ILE A 79 -5.32 -3.18 5.57
C ILE A 79 -6.29 -4.29 5.14
N VAL A 80 -6.59 -5.23 6.04
CA VAL A 80 -7.43 -6.40 5.75
C VAL A 80 -8.86 -5.99 5.40
N ASP A 81 -9.42 -5.01 6.10
CA ASP A 81 -10.78 -4.51 5.84
C ASP A 81 -10.92 -3.96 4.42
N ILE A 82 -9.92 -3.22 3.91
CA ILE A 82 -9.93 -2.73 2.52
C ILE A 82 -9.66 -3.87 1.54
N PHE A 83 -8.74 -4.78 1.86
CA PHE A 83 -8.43 -5.93 1.02
C PHE A 83 -9.67 -6.81 0.77
N GLN A 84 -10.51 -7.01 1.78
CA GLN A 84 -11.75 -7.80 1.67
C GLN A 84 -12.79 -7.18 0.71
N LEU A 85 -12.67 -5.89 0.37
CA LEU A 85 -13.54 -5.23 -0.60
C LEU A 85 -13.09 -5.43 -2.05
N LEU A 86 -11.88 -5.95 -2.25
CA LEU A 86 -11.30 -6.15 -3.58
C LEU A 86 -11.80 -7.46 -4.22
N PRO A 87 -11.92 -7.48 -5.56
CA PRO A 87 -12.27 -8.71 -6.27
C PRO A 87 -11.21 -9.80 -6.03
N GLU A 88 -11.66 -11.05 -6.00
CA GLU A 88 -10.76 -12.19 -5.98
C GLU A 88 -10.18 -12.44 -7.37
N GLN A 89 -8.91 -12.07 -7.55
CA GLN A 89 -8.18 -12.15 -8.83
C GLN A 89 -6.67 -12.28 -8.62
N GLY A 90 -5.91 -12.43 -9.72
CA GLY A 90 -4.47 -12.71 -9.70
C GLY A 90 -3.67 -11.74 -8.84
N GLU A 91 -3.94 -10.44 -8.95
CA GLU A 91 -3.27 -9.35 -8.22
C GLU A 91 -3.50 -9.40 -6.70
N THR A 92 -4.44 -10.22 -6.23
CA THR A 92 -4.72 -10.41 -4.79
C THR A 92 -4.19 -11.74 -4.26
N TYR A 93 -3.65 -12.59 -5.12
CA TYR A 93 -3.29 -13.97 -4.80
C TYR A 93 -2.20 -14.04 -3.71
N ASP A 94 -1.08 -13.35 -3.92
CA ASP A 94 0.07 -13.45 -3.02
C ASP A 94 -0.23 -12.88 -1.62
N PHE A 95 -0.95 -11.76 -1.56
CA PHE A 95 -1.39 -11.19 -0.28
C PHE A 95 -2.40 -12.11 0.44
N ARG A 96 -3.37 -12.70 -0.29
CA ARG A 96 -4.32 -13.67 0.29
C ARG A 96 -3.60 -14.90 0.83
N ARG A 97 -2.61 -15.41 0.09
CA ARG A 97 -1.76 -16.52 0.53
C ARG A 97 -1.02 -16.15 1.81
N ALA A 98 -0.37 -14.99 1.85
CA ALA A 98 0.35 -14.52 3.04
C ALA A 98 -0.57 -14.39 4.27
N LEU A 99 -1.81 -13.92 4.09
CA LEU A 99 -2.82 -13.88 5.17
C LEU A 99 -3.16 -15.29 5.69
N ASN A 100 -3.43 -16.23 4.79
CA ASN A 100 -3.85 -17.59 5.14
C ASN A 100 -2.74 -18.40 5.83
N HIS A 101 -1.49 -18.09 5.54
CA HIS A 101 -0.32 -18.77 6.13
C HIS A 101 0.29 -18.03 7.34
N GLY A 102 -0.29 -16.91 7.77
CA GLY A 102 0.19 -16.14 8.92
C GLY A 102 1.49 -15.37 8.65
N GLU A 103 1.86 -15.18 7.38
CA GLU A 103 3.05 -14.43 6.97
C GLU A 103 2.82 -12.92 7.01
N PHE A 104 1.55 -12.49 6.91
CA PHE A 104 1.13 -11.10 7.09
C PHE A 104 0.65 -10.83 8.52
#